data_AF-A0A0Q2RNM6-F1
#
_entry.id   AF-A0A0Q2RNM6-F1
#
_cell.length_a   1.000
_cell.length_b   1.000
_cell.length_c   1.000
_cell.angle_alpha   90.00
_cell.angle_beta   90.00
_cell.angle_gamma   90.00
#
_symmetry.space_group_name_H-M   'P 1'
#
loop_
_entity.id
_entity.type
_entity.pdbx_description
1 polymer ?
#
loop_
_entity_poly.entity_id
_entity_poly.type
_entity_poly.pdbx_seq_one_letter_code
_entity_poly.pdbx_strand_id
1 'polypeptide(L)'
;MDNKQRFKLYYQKTVESARLARQLSEQLDLIRQYSLKFDHDNVTACNQQAAIVSDAIAQLHQERKALAVQLGCTQLRYAAELVHRVGGPTGEKLKAASDALHDAIAACQDKAERHTQLMVQQQHIVQQATESLRIQVHA
;
A
#
# COMPACT_ATOMS: atom_id res chain seq x y z
N MET A 1 2.08 -22.63 -20.45
CA MET A 1 1.52 -22.64 -19.08
C MET A 1 0.06 -23.02 -19.16
N ASP A 2 -0.37 -24.06 -18.45
CA ASP A 2 -1.79 -24.46 -18.40
C ASP A 2 -2.60 -23.55 -17.45
N ASN A 3 -3.94 -23.59 -17.50
CA ASN A 3 -4.78 -22.73 -16.66
C ASN A 3 -4.64 -22.99 -15.15
N LYS A 4 -4.30 -24.22 -14.74
CA LYS A 4 -4.07 -24.57 -13.33
C LYS A 4 -2.80 -23.90 -12.80
N GLN A 5 -1.74 -23.88 -13.61
CA GLN A 5 -0.49 -23.18 -13.34
C GLN A 5 -0.71 -21.66 -13.33
N ARG A 6 -1.45 -21.11 -14.29
CA ARG A 6 -1.80 -19.66 -14.31
C ARG A 6 -2.55 -19.26 -13.04
N PHE A 7 -3.52 -20.07 -12.63
CA PHE A 7 -4.29 -19.82 -11.41
C PHE A 7 -3.43 -19.88 -10.15
N LYS A 8 -2.58 -20.91 -10.02
CA LYS A 8 -1.64 -21.02 -8.91
C LYS A 8 -0.74 -19.80 -8.82
N LEU A 9 -0.23 -19.33 -9.95
CA LEU A 9 0.62 -18.14 -10.02
C LEU A 9 -0.15 -16.86 -9.64
N TYR A 10 -1.39 -16.71 -10.11
CA TYR A 10 -2.26 -15.60 -9.72
C TYR A 10 -2.48 -15.57 -8.20
N TYR A 11 -2.81 -16.72 -7.61
CA TYR A 11 -2.98 -16.86 -6.16
C TYR A 11 -1.69 -16.48 -5.39
N GLN A 12 -0.54 -17.03 -5.80
CA GLN A 12 0.75 -16.71 -5.19
C GLN A 12 1.06 -15.21 -5.25
N LYS A 13 0.82 -14.56 -6.39
CA LYS A 13 1.01 -13.11 -6.53
C LYS A 13 0.04 -12.30 -5.68
N THR A 14 -1.18 -12.79 -5.45
CA THR A 14 -2.15 -12.13 -4.56
C THR A 14 -1.69 -12.20 -3.11
N VAL A 15 -1.24 -13.38 -2.65
CA VAL A 15 -0.67 -13.55 -1.31
C VAL A 15 0.57 -12.68 -1.11
N GLU A 16 1.47 -12.66 -2.10
CA GLU A 16 2.67 -11.82 -2.06
C GLU A 16 2.33 -10.32 -2.06
N SER A 17 1.33 -9.89 -2.85
CA SER A 17 0.85 -8.51 -2.81
C SER A 17 0.36 -8.14 -1.41
N ALA A 18 -0.38 -9.04 -0.74
CA ALA A 18 -0.89 -8.78 0.61
C ALA A 18 0.26 -8.69 1.63
N ARG A 19 1.27 -9.55 1.51
CA ARG A 19 2.48 -9.51 2.35
C ARG A 19 3.22 -8.18 2.20
N LEU A 20 3.46 -7.74 0.96
CA LEU A 20 4.13 -6.46 0.68
C LEU A 20 3.28 -5.27 1.13
N ALA A 21 1.95 -5.32 0.96
CA ALA A 21 1.06 -4.27 1.46
C ALA A 21 1.15 -4.13 2.99
N ARG A 22 1.23 -5.24 3.73
CA ARG A 22 1.47 -5.19 5.20
C ARG A 22 2.83 -4.59 5.53
N GLN A 23 3.87 -4.97 4.81
CA GLN A 23 5.21 -4.38 5.00
C GLN A 23 5.19 -2.87 4.73
N LEU A 24 4.50 -2.41 3.69
CA LEU A 24 4.29 -0.98 3.43
C LEU A 24 3.54 -0.30 4.58
N SER A 25 2.50 -0.95 5.09
CA SER A 25 1.71 -0.47 6.24
C SER A 25 2.58 -0.26 7.49
N GLU A 26 3.53 -1.16 7.74
CA GLU A 26 4.50 -1.04 8.83
C GLU A 26 5.48 0.11 8.59
N GLN A 27 5.97 0.28 7.37
CA GLN A 27 6.85 1.41 7.02
C GLN A 27 6.14 2.76 7.21
N LEU A 28 4.87 2.87 6.84
CA LEU A 28 4.08 4.09 7.06
C LEU A 28 3.92 4.43 8.55
N ASP A 29 3.78 3.42 9.41
CA ASP A 29 3.77 3.63 10.87
C ASP A 29 5.13 4.10 11.39
N LEU A 30 6.23 3.53 10.89
CA LEU A 30 7.58 3.93 11.25
C LEU A 30 7.87 5.38 10.82
N ILE A 31 7.51 5.75 9.59
CA ILE A 31 7.63 7.12 9.09
C ILE A 31 6.94 8.08 10.05
N ARG A 32 5.68 7.80 10.42
CA ARG A 32 4.93 8.62 11.37
C ARG A 32 5.64 8.73 12.73
N GLN A 33 6.16 7.63 13.27
CA GLN A 33 6.87 7.61 14.55
C GLN A 33 8.17 8.42 14.51
N TYR A 34 8.97 8.30 13.45
CA TYR A 34 10.20 9.06 13.29
C TYR A 34 9.93 10.54 13.03
N SER A 35 8.88 10.89 12.28
CA SER A 35 8.44 12.29 12.09
C SER A 35 8.03 12.98 13.39
N LEU A 36 7.43 12.25 14.34
CA LEU A 36 7.10 12.80 15.67
C LEU A 36 8.35 13.06 16.52
N LYS A 37 9.46 12.38 16.22
CA LYS A 37 10.76 12.54 16.90
C LYS A 37 11.71 13.48 16.16
N PHE A 38 11.29 14.05 15.04
CA PHE A 38 12.14 14.86 14.14
C PHE A 38 13.38 14.09 13.65
N ASP A 39 13.28 12.76 13.54
CA ASP A 39 14.37 11.89 13.07
C ASP A 39 14.32 11.81 11.54
N HIS A 40 14.88 12.84 10.90
CA HIS A 40 14.80 13.03 9.45
C HIS A 40 15.53 11.95 8.65
N ASP A 41 16.60 11.38 9.20
CA ASP A 41 17.37 10.32 8.54
C ASP A 41 16.54 9.04 8.44
N ASN A 42 15.92 8.62 9.54
CA ASN A 42 15.05 7.44 9.53
C ASN A 42 13.75 7.67 8.75
N VAL A 43 13.18 8.88 8.76
CA VAL A 43 12.06 9.23 7.86
C VAL A 43 12.46 9.04 6.40
N THR A 44 13.64 9.51 5.99
CA THR A 44 14.14 9.39 4.62
C THR A 44 14.35 7.94 4.22
N ALA A 45 14.99 7.15 5.08
CA ALA A 45 15.22 5.72 4.85
C ALA A 45 13.90 4.94 4.70
N CYS A 46 12.94 5.17 5.62
CA CYS A 46 11.64 4.50 5.53
C CYS A 46 10.83 4.94 4.30
N ASN A 47 10.91 6.21 3.88
CA ASN A 47 10.27 6.69 2.66
C ASN A 47 10.82 6.01 1.40
N GLN A 48 12.15 5.83 1.32
CA GLN A 48 12.77 5.08 0.21
C GLN A 48 12.29 3.63 0.20
N GLN A 49 12.25 2.98 1.36
CA GLN A 49 11.75 1.61 1.45
C GLN A 49 10.27 1.50 1.10
N ALA A 50 9.44 2.46 1.52
CA ALA A 50 8.02 2.53 1.18
C ALA A 50 7.82 2.69 -0.34
N ALA A 51 8.62 3.52 -1.00
CA ALA A 51 8.59 3.68 -2.46
C ALA A 51 8.92 2.35 -3.18
N ILE A 52 10.01 1.67 -2.78
CA ILE A 52 10.40 0.37 -3.37
C ILE A 52 9.27 -0.67 -3.21
N VAL A 53 8.67 -0.76 -2.01
CA VAL A 53 7.59 -1.73 -1.75
C VAL A 53 6.33 -1.36 -2.54
N SER A 54 6.01 -0.08 -2.64
CA SER A 54 4.88 0.42 -3.44
C SER A 54 5.02 0.04 -4.92
N ASP A 55 6.22 0.24 -5.49
CA ASP A 55 6.49 -0.12 -6.89
C ASP A 55 6.37 -1.63 -7.12
N ALA A 56 6.84 -2.44 -6.17
CA ALA A 56 6.69 -3.90 -6.23
C ALA A 56 5.21 -4.34 -6.18
N ILE A 57 4.38 -3.69 -5.34
CA ILE A 57 2.92 -3.93 -5.31
C ILE A 57 2.28 -3.55 -6.64
N ALA A 58 2.68 -2.42 -7.23
CA ALA A 58 2.18 -1.97 -8.53
C ALA A 58 2.54 -2.96 -9.65
N GLN A 59 3.76 -3.47 -9.66
CA GLN A 59 4.17 -4.52 -10.60
C GLN A 59 3.34 -5.79 -10.43
N LEU A 60 3.17 -6.29 -9.20
CA LEU A 60 2.33 -7.46 -8.92
C LEU A 60 0.86 -7.24 -9.32
N HIS A 61 0.34 -6.03 -9.21
CA HIS A 61 -0.99 -5.70 -9.71
C HIS A 61 -1.09 -5.87 -11.23
N GLN A 62 -0.12 -5.36 -12.00
CA GLN A 62 -0.10 -5.51 -13.45
C GLN A 62 0.01 -6.98 -13.86
N GLU A 63 0.89 -7.74 -13.19
CA GLU A 63 1.05 -9.17 -13.46
C GLU A 63 -0.22 -9.97 -13.14
N ARG A 64 -0.90 -9.67 -12.02
CA ARG A 64 -2.19 -10.29 -11.68
C ARG A 64 -3.27 -9.94 -12.70
N LYS A 65 -3.34 -8.69 -13.15
CA LYS A 65 -4.26 -8.27 -14.21
C LYS A 65 -4.00 -9.06 -15.50
N ALA A 66 -2.75 -9.17 -15.93
CA ALA A 66 -2.38 -9.94 -17.11
C ALA A 66 -2.77 -11.42 -16.99
N LEU A 67 -2.51 -12.04 -15.83
CA LEU A 67 -2.91 -13.43 -15.57
C LEU A 67 -4.42 -13.61 -15.57
N ALA A 68 -5.17 -12.65 -15.01
CA ALA A 68 -6.63 -12.71 -15.00
C ALA A 68 -7.21 -12.64 -16.42
N VAL A 69 -6.66 -11.78 -17.28
CA VAL A 69 -7.04 -11.72 -18.71
C VAL A 69 -6.74 -13.05 -19.40
N GLN A 70 -5.58 -13.67 -19.15
CA GLN A 70 -5.25 -14.98 -19.70
C GLN A 70 -6.13 -16.12 -19.16
N LEU A 71 -6.71 -15.96 -17.97
CA LEU A 71 -7.71 -16.85 -17.40
C LEU A 71 -9.12 -16.55 -17.94
N GLY A 72 -9.26 -15.56 -18.81
CA GLY A 72 -10.50 -15.18 -19.50
C GLY A 72 -11.36 -14.16 -18.77
N CYS A 73 -10.81 -13.44 -17.78
CA CYS A 73 -11.52 -12.33 -17.15
C CYS A 73 -11.43 -11.07 -18.01
N THR A 74 -12.57 -10.42 -18.20
CA THR A 74 -12.69 -9.24 -19.08
C THR A 74 -13.14 -8.00 -18.32
N GLN A 75 -13.60 -8.16 -17.07
CA GLN A 75 -14.09 -7.04 -16.28
C GLN A 75 -12.99 -6.30 -15.53
N LEU A 76 -13.25 -5.03 -15.25
CA LEU A 76 -12.40 -4.21 -14.37
C LEU A 76 -12.22 -4.86 -12.99
N ARG A 77 -13.24 -5.57 -12.49
CA ARG A 77 -13.26 -6.30 -11.21
C ARG A 77 -12.82 -7.75 -11.37
N TYR A 78 -11.69 -7.96 -12.05
CA TYR A 78 -11.19 -9.30 -12.40
C TYR A 78 -10.99 -10.25 -11.21
N ALA A 79 -10.71 -9.74 -10.01
CA ALA A 79 -10.54 -10.57 -8.81
C ALA A 79 -11.87 -11.22 -8.35
N ALA A 80 -12.96 -10.45 -8.35
CA ALA A 80 -14.28 -10.97 -8.00
C ALA A 80 -14.79 -11.98 -9.05
N GLU A 81 -14.53 -11.67 -10.32
CA GLU A 81 -14.86 -12.57 -11.43
C GLU A 81 -14.11 -13.91 -11.32
N LEU A 82 -12.82 -13.87 -11.01
CA LEU A 82 -12.00 -15.07 -10.78
C LEU A 82 -12.51 -15.93 -9.63
N VAL A 83 -12.88 -15.31 -8.50
CA VAL A 83 -13.46 -16.02 -7.35
C VAL A 83 -14.75 -16.74 -7.75
N HIS A 84 -15.64 -16.06 -8.47
CA HIS A 84 -16.90 -16.65 -8.93
C HIS A 84 -16.70 -17.81 -9.91
N ARG A 85 -15.74 -17.69 -10.84
CA ARG A 85 -15.48 -18.71 -11.88
C ARG A 85 -14.86 -19.99 -11.33
N VAL A 86 -14.04 -19.89 -10.27
CA VAL A 86 -13.38 -21.05 -9.67
C VAL A 86 -14.34 -21.82 -8.76
N GLY A 87 -15.11 -21.09 -7.94
CA GLY A 87 -16.04 -21.68 -6.98
C GLY A 87 -15.40 -22.61 -5.95
N GLY A 88 -16.24 -23.13 -5.05
CA GLY A 88 -15.85 -24.12 -4.05
C GLY A 88 -14.69 -23.70 -3.12
N PRO A 89 -13.99 -24.67 -2.50
CA PRO A 89 -12.94 -24.39 -1.52
C PRO A 89 -11.75 -23.58 -2.08
N THR A 90 -11.48 -23.71 -3.38
CA THR A 90 -10.40 -22.97 -4.05
C THR A 90 -10.79 -21.51 -4.26
N GLY A 91 -12.06 -21.25 -4.63
CA GLY A 91 -12.60 -19.90 -4.73
C GLY A 91 -12.61 -19.19 -3.38
N GLU A 92 -12.95 -19.89 -2.29
CA GLU A 92 -12.91 -19.35 -0.92
C GLU A 92 -11.49 -18.95 -0.50
N LYS A 93 -10.49 -19.79 -0.76
CA LYS A 93 -9.08 -19.45 -0.50
C LYS A 93 -8.63 -18.22 -1.27
N LEU A 94 -9.03 -18.11 -2.54
CA LEU A 94 -8.69 -16.95 -3.35
C LEU A 94 -9.39 -15.68 -2.84
N LYS A 95 -10.66 -15.80 -2.44
CA LYS A 95 -11.42 -14.72 -1.83
C LYS A 95 -10.70 -14.22 -0.58
N ALA A 96 -10.36 -15.12 0.35
CA ALA A 96 -9.65 -14.76 1.57
C ALA A 96 -8.31 -14.05 1.29
N ALA A 97 -7.55 -14.50 0.30
CA ALA A 97 -6.30 -13.83 -0.10
C ALA A 97 -6.55 -12.43 -0.71
N SER A 98 -7.65 -12.27 -1.47
CA SER A 98 -8.02 -10.99 -2.08
C SER A 98 -8.53 -10.00 -1.04
N ASP A 99 -9.35 -10.47 -0.09
CA ASP A 99 -9.85 -9.68 1.03
C ASP A 99 -8.67 -9.23 1.92
N ALA A 100 -7.74 -10.14 2.24
CA ALA A 100 -6.54 -9.80 3.02
C ALA A 100 -5.64 -8.75 2.33
N LEU A 101 -5.55 -8.78 0.99
CA LEU A 101 -4.87 -7.73 0.25
C LEU A 101 -5.65 -6.41 0.32
N HIS A 102 -6.97 -6.45 0.13
CA HIS A 102 -7.81 -5.26 0.17
C HIS A 102 -7.68 -4.54 1.51
N ASP A 103 -7.80 -5.28 2.62
CA ASP A 103 -7.66 -4.75 3.98
C ASP A 103 -6.27 -4.14 4.21
N ALA A 104 -5.21 -4.79 3.72
CA ALA A 104 -3.85 -4.27 3.85
C ALA A 104 -3.64 -2.97 3.06
N ILE A 105 -4.21 -2.87 1.84
CA ILE A 105 -4.16 -1.63 1.04
C ILE A 105 -4.98 -0.52 1.71
N ALA A 106 -6.17 -0.83 2.22
CA ALA A 106 -6.99 0.14 2.95
C ALA A 106 -6.25 0.69 4.18
N ALA A 107 -5.56 -0.17 4.93
CA ALA A 107 -4.72 0.25 6.05
C ALA A 107 -3.56 1.17 5.60
N CYS A 108 -2.92 0.89 4.45
CA CYS A 108 -1.91 1.80 3.90
C CYS A 108 -2.49 3.16 3.54
N GLN A 109 -3.69 3.20 2.94
CA GLN A 109 -4.36 4.45 2.56
C GLN A 109 -4.68 5.31 3.79
N ASP A 110 -5.31 4.73 4.81
CA ASP A 110 -5.63 5.42 6.07
C ASP A 110 -4.35 5.95 6.75
N LYS A 111 -3.28 5.16 6.82
CA LYS A 111 -2.01 5.59 7.42
C LYS A 111 -1.33 6.70 6.63
N ALA A 112 -1.33 6.63 5.31
CA ALA A 112 -0.76 7.67 4.45
C ALA A 112 -1.53 8.99 4.60
N GLU A 113 -2.86 8.93 4.72
CA GLU A 113 -3.70 10.11 4.97
C GLU A 113 -3.38 10.74 6.33
N ARG A 114 -3.33 9.93 7.40
CA ARG A 114 -2.95 10.41 8.75
C ARG A 114 -1.56 11.02 8.78
N HIS A 115 -0.60 10.44 8.06
CA HIS A 115 0.75 11.00 7.97
C HIS A 115 0.76 12.35 7.24
N THR A 116 0.02 12.47 6.14
CA THR A 116 -0.15 13.74 5.42
C THR A 116 -0.75 14.82 6.33
N GLN A 117 -1.79 14.49 7.10
CA GLN A 117 -2.41 15.41 8.05
C GLN A 117 -1.41 15.89 9.12
N LEU A 118 -0.60 14.98 9.67
CA LEU A 118 0.45 15.32 10.63
C LEU A 118 1.49 16.28 10.03
N MET A 119 1.97 16.01 8.81
CA MET A 119 2.93 16.88 8.11
C MET A 119 2.37 18.29 7.90
N VAL A 120 1.11 18.41 7.51
CA VAL A 120 0.45 19.72 7.34
C VAL A 120 0.38 20.48 8.67
N GLN A 121 0.03 19.80 9.77
CA GLN A 121 0.01 20.42 11.10
C GLN A 121 1.39 20.87 11.56
N GLN A 122 2.42 20.03 11.39
CA GLN A 122 3.79 20.39 11.73
C GLN A 122 4.28 21.58 10.91
N GLN A 123 4.00 21.62 9.61
CA GLN A 123 4.34 22.74 8.74
C GLN A 123 3.68 24.05 9.20
N HIS A 124 2.40 23.99 9.62
CA HIS A 124 1.70 25.16 10.14
C HIS A 124 2.33 25.71 11.43
N ILE A 125 2.68 24.83 12.37
CA ILE A 125 3.34 25.23 13.62
C ILE A 125 4.71 25.87 13.35
N VAL A 126 5.51 25.28 12.44
CA VAL A 126 6.81 25.84 12.05
C VAL A 126 6.63 27.23 11.41
N GLN A 127 5.64 27.40 10.53
CA GLN A 127 5.33 28.70 9.95
C GLN A 127 4.99 29.75 11.01
N GLN A 128 4.09 29.43 11.95
CA GLN A 128 3.73 30.34 13.05
C GLN A 128 4.94 30.71 13.92
N ALA A 129 5.80 29.75 14.26
CA ALA A 129 7.02 29.99 15.02
C ALA A 129 7.99 30.91 14.26
N THR A 130 8.21 30.65 12.96
CA THR A 130 9.08 31.48 12.12
C THR A 130 8.55 32.91 11.95
N GLU A 131 7.23 33.09 11.80
CA GLU A 131 6.60 34.40 11.69
C GLU A 131 6.70 35.19 13.00
N SER A 132 6.48 34.53 14.15
CA SER A 132 6.66 35.15 15.47
C SER A 132 8.09 35.62 15.71
N LEU A 133 9.09 34.79 15.36
CA LEU A 133 10.50 35.16 15.47
C LEU A 133 10.88 36.29 14.51
N ARG A 134 10.33 36.32 13.30
CA ARG A 134 10.55 37.40 12.34
C ARG A 134 10.06 38.75 12.87
N ILE A 135 8.92 38.77 13.55
CA ILE A 135 8.40 40.00 14.19
C ILE A 135 9.36 40.46 15.30
N GLN A 136 9.91 39.53 16.10
CA GLN A 136 10.84 39.87 17.19
C GLN A 136 12.20 40.40 16.71
N VAL A 137 12.68 39.98 15.52
CA VAL A 137 13.96 40.46 14.96
C VAL A 137 13.83 41.84 14.31
N HIS A 138 12.62 42.24 13.91
CA HIS A 138 12.35 43.54 13.27
C HIS A 138 11.73 44.58 14.21
N ALA A 139 11.53 44.25 15.49
CA ALA A 139 11.10 45.15 16.56
C ALA A 139 12.31 45.68 17.33
#